data_AF-A0A388PVP2-F1
#
_entry.id   AF-A0A388PVP2-F1
#
_cell.length_a   1.000
_cell.length_b   1.000
_cell.length_c   1.000
_cell.angle_alpha   90.00
_cell.angle_beta   90.00
_cell.angle_gamma   90.00
#
_symmetry.space_group_name_H-M   'P 1'
#
loop_
_entity.id
_entity.type
_entity.pdbx_description
1 polymer ?
#
loop_
_entity_poly.entity_id
_entity_poly.type
_entity_poly.pdbx_seq_one_letter_code
_entity_poly.pdbx_strand_id
1 'polypeptide(L)'
;MQKFFLRDLHGNLFYVLLAIRKGQYSFDKHGFSYEECPNCQTLFVNPRPPLEDFFRYYQQSESANYFATTFYRETAEARREMLWKPKAKMVDDILRKYNIKPDRIFDIGGGFGIFAEEYQSISDVGVTIIEPGPELAEICRKKD
;
A
#
# COMPACT_ATOMS: atom_id res chain seq x y z
N MET A 1 -15.60 -1.66 -4.73
CA MET A 1 -14.95 -2.64 -3.83
C MET A 1 -15.69 -3.98 -3.80
N GLN A 2 -16.95 -4.04 -3.37
CA GLN A 2 -17.78 -5.28 -3.37
C GLN A 2 -17.72 -6.12 -4.66
N LYS A 3 -17.90 -5.50 -5.84
CA LYS A 3 -17.87 -6.20 -7.13
C LYS A 3 -16.56 -6.95 -7.43
N PHE A 4 -15.47 -6.58 -6.75
CA PHE A 4 -14.15 -7.16 -6.97
C PHE A 4 -13.83 -8.35 -6.05
N PHE A 5 -14.52 -8.50 -4.91
CA PHE A 5 -14.15 -9.48 -3.89
C PHE A 5 -15.28 -10.41 -3.45
N LEU A 6 -16.46 -10.33 -4.09
CA LEU A 6 -17.65 -11.13 -3.78
C LEU A 6 -17.85 -12.33 -4.73
N ARG A 7 -16.86 -12.66 -5.58
CA ARG A 7 -16.90 -13.90 -6.37
C ARG A 7 -16.27 -15.00 -5.52
N ASP A 8 -17.10 -15.91 -5.03
CA ASP A 8 -16.73 -17.12 -4.30
C ASP A 8 -15.74 -16.92 -3.14
N LEU A 9 -16.27 -16.52 -1.97
CA LEU A 9 -15.56 -16.63 -0.68
C LEU A 9 -15.40 -18.09 -0.21
N HIS A 10 -15.61 -19.08 -1.07
CA HIS A 10 -15.52 -20.52 -0.80
C HIS A 10 -14.08 -21.03 -0.90
N GLY A 11 -13.12 -20.29 -0.37
CA GLY A 11 -11.72 -20.69 -0.29
C GLY A 11 -11.18 -20.48 1.12
N ASN A 12 -10.98 -21.57 1.86
CA ASN A 12 -10.29 -21.54 3.15
C ASN A 12 -8.81 -21.15 2.93
N LEU A 13 -8.52 -19.84 2.90
CA LEU A 13 -7.16 -19.35 3.01
C LEU A 13 -7.06 -18.43 4.22
N PHE A 14 -6.54 -18.99 5.30
CA PHE A 14 -6.31 -18.27 6.54
C PHE A 14 -5.13 -17.28 6.43
N TYR A 15 -5.23 -16.20 7.22
CA TYR A 15 -4.18 -15.29 7.74
C TYR A 15 -3.79 -14.00 6.98
N VAL A 16 -3.76 -12.88 7.75
CA VAL A 16 -2.88 -11.71 7.56
C VAL A 16 -2.49 -11.13 8.93
N LEU A 17 -1.19 -10.92 9.12
CA LEU A 17 -0.48 -10.34 10.28
C LEU A 17 -0.54 -11.13 11.59
N LEU A 18 0.61 -11.71 11.96
CA LEU A 18 0.80 -12.59 13.13
C LEU A 18 -0.05 -13.86 13.04
N ALA A 19 0.31 -14.87 13.83
CA ALA A 19 -0.44 -16.11 13.94
C ALA A 19 -1.84 -15.88 14.58
N ILE A 20 -2.70 -15.07 13.96
CA ILE A 20 -4.12 -14.88 14.33
C ILE A 20 -4.90 -16.18 14.11
N ARG A 21 -4.87 -17.03 15.13
CA ARG A 21 -5.75 -18.19 15.24
C ARG A 21 -7.19 -17.71 15.40
N LYS A 22 -7.89 -17.45 14.30
CA LYS A 22 -9.33 -17.12 14.21
C LYS A 22 -9.77 -15.93 15.09
N GLY A 23 -10.24 -14.84 14.47
CA GLY A 23 -10.78 -13.73 15.25
C GLY A 23 -12.18 -14.02 15.78
N GLN A 24 -12.69 -13.12 16.62
CA GLN A 24 -14.09 -13.12 17.02
C GLN A 24 -14.87 -12.24 16.06
N TYR A 25 -16.02 -12.72 15.58
CA TYR A 25 -16.92 -11.91 14.75
C TYR A 25 -17.22 -10.58 15.44
N SER A 26 -17.07 -9.48 14.70
CA SER A 26 -17.33 -8.13 15.16
C SER A 26 -18.58 -7.57 14.48
N PHE A 27 -18.57 -7.45 13.15
CA PHE A 27 -19.71 -6.96 12.37
C PHE A 27 -19.57 -7.28 10.88
N ASP A 28 -20.67 -7.17 10.14
CA ASP A 28 -20.67 -7.15 8.68
C ASP A 28 -20.70 -5.71 8.15
N LYS A 29 -19.84 -5.42 7.17
CA LYS A 29 -19.87 -4.13 6.47
C LYS A 29 -19.66 -4.35 4.98
N HIS A 30 -20.61 -3.86 4.19
CA HIS A 30 -20.58 -3.94 2.74
C HIS A 30 -20.31 -5.38 2.23
N GLY A 31 -20.95 -6.40 2.81
CA GLY A 31 -20.81 -7.78 2.34
C GLY A 31 -19.50 -8.47 2.73
N PHE A 32 -18.69 -7.84 3.59
CA PHE A 32 -17.52 -8.45 4.21
C PHE A 32 -17.79 -8.64 5.71
N SER A 33 -17.44 -9.81 6.22
CA SER A 33 -17.43 -10.08 7.66
C SER A 33 -16.09 -9.65 8.24
N TYR A 34 -16.15 -8.87 9.31
CA TYR A 34 -15.00 -8.42 10.05
C TYR A 34 -14.89 -9.21 11.35
N GLU A 35 -13.68 -9.69 11.63
CA GLU A 35 -13.32 -10.31 12.90
C GLU A 35 -12.28 -9.46 13.63
N GLU A 36 -12.31 -9.48 14.95
CA GLU A 36 -11.33 -8.82 15.82
C GLU A 36 -10.52 -9.88 16.58
N CYS A 37 -9.20 -9.73 16.61
CA CYS A 37 -8.33 -10.58 17.41
C CYS A 37 -8.45 -10.20 18.90
N PRO A 38 -8.89 -11.10 19.81
CA PRO A 38 -9.08 -10.75 21.22
C PRO A 38 -7.77 -10.45 21.97
N ASN A 39 -6.61 -10.81 21.39
CA ASN A 39 -5.30 -10.55 22.01
C ASN A 39 -4.73 -9.18 21.65
N CYS A 40 -4.70 -8.83 20.36
CA CYS A 40 -4.08 -7.60 19.87
C CYS A 40 -5.09 -6.57 19.35
N GLN A 41 -6.39 -6.84 19.45
CA GLN A 41 -7.50 -5.96 19.04
C GLN A 41 -7.42 -5.52 17.57
N THR A 42 -6.74 -6.32 16.74
CA THR A 42 -6.66 -6.05 15.30
C THR A 42 -7.97 -6.49 14.64
N LEU A 43 -8.61 -5.55 13.95
CA LEU A 43 -9.80 -5.77 13.14
C LEU A 43 -9.41 -6.10 11.70
N PHE A 44 -9.94 -7.19 11.14
CA PHE A 44 -9.62 -7.65 9.79
C PHE A 44 -10.81 -8.35 9.12
N VAL A 45 -10.80 -8.42 7.79
CA VAL A 45 -11.82 -9.15 7.02
C VAL A 45 -11.52 -10.64 7.05
N ASN A 46 -12.53 -11.47 7.37
CA ASN A 46 -12.44 -12.93 7.33
C ASN A 46 -13.72 -13.55 6.73
N PRO A 47 -13.64 -14.49 5.76
CA PRO A 47 -12.41 -14.98 5.13
C PRO A 47 -11.70 -13.89 4.34
N ARG A 48 -10.38 -13.99 4.26
CA ARG A 48 -9.59 -13.11 3.38
C ARG A 48 -10.01 -13.38 1.93
N PRO A 49 -10.33 -12.36 1.12
CA PRO A 49 -10.55 -12.56 -0.30
C PRO A 49 -9.33 -13.20 -0.98
N PRO A 50 -9.51 -13.95 -2.08
CA PRO A 50 -8.40 -14.59 -2.77
C PRO A 50 -7.44 -13.54 -3.36
N LEU A 51 -6.17 -13.90 -3.51
CA LEU A 51 -5.10 -12.99 -3.95
C LEU A 51 -5.40 -12.34 -5.32
N GLU A 52 -5.99 -13.11 -6.24
CA GLU A 52 -6.38 -12.66 -7.58
C GLU A 52 -7.38 -11.50 -7.56
N ASP A 53 -8.26 -11.46 -6.56
CA ASP A 53 -9.23 -10.38 -6.42
C ASP A 53 -8.56 -9.06 -6.03
N PHE A 54 -7.49 -9.12 -5.23
CA PHE A 54 -6.68 -7.93 -4.92
C PHE A 54 -5.99 -7.39 -6.17
N PHE A 55 -5.35 -8.26 -6.98
CA PHE A 55 -4.74 -7.84 -8.24
C PHE A 55 -5.77 -7.21 -9.18
N ARG A 56 -6.93 -7.85 -9.33
CA ARG A 56 -8.02 -7.32 -10.13
C ARG A 56 -8.49 -5.96 -9.62
N TYR A 57 -8.63 -5.80 -8.29
CA TYR A 57 -9.01 -4.53 -7.67
C TYR A 57 -8.01 -3.41 -7.95
N TYR A 58 -6.71 -3.65 -7.73
CA TYR A 58 -5.68 -2.63 -7.94
C TYR A 58 -5.49 -2.26 -9.42
N GLN A 59 -5.81 -3.15 -10.35
CA GLN A 59 -5.64 -2.89 -11.78
C GLN A 59 -6.90 -2.33 -12.46
N GLN A 60 -8.10 -2.69 -11.99
CA GLN A 60 -9.33 -2.49 -12.77
C GLN A 60 -10.44 -1.76 -12.00
N SER A 61 -10.28 -1.48 -10.70
CA SER A 61 -11.34 -0.83 -9.95
C SER A 61 -11.45 0.66 -10.27
N GLU A 62 -12.69 1.18 -10.23
CA GLU A 62 -12.97 2.62 -10.35
C GLU A 62 -12.18 3.44 -9.31
N SER A 63 -12.00 2.88 -8.11
CA SER A 63 -11.19 3.52 -7.06
C SER A 63 -9.72 3.59 -7.45
N ALA A 64 -9.14 2.50 -7.97
CA ALA A 64 -7.75 2.51 -8.41
C ALA A 64 -7.53 3.49 -9.56
N ASN A 65 -8.45 3.52 -10.53
CA ASN A 65 -8.43 4.50 -11.62
C ASN A 65 -8.54 5.93 -11.10
N TYR A 66 -9.51 6.23 -10.23
CA TYR A 66 -9.65 7.57 -9.65
C TYR A 66 -8.39 8.03 -8.91
N PHE A 67 -7.74 7.10 -8.18
CA PHE A 67 -6.47 7.40 -7.55
C PHE A 67 -5.39 7.76 -8.57
N ALA A 68 -5.24 6.95 -9.61
CA ALA A 68 -4.23 7.13 -10.66
C ALA A 68 -4.46 8.37 -11.54
N THR A 69 -5.71 8.73 -11.86
CA THR A 69 -6.00 9.78 -12.85
C THR A 69 -6.35 11.13 -12.24
N THR A 70 -6.85 11.16 -11.00
CA THR A 70 -7.41 12.37 -10.39
C THR A 70 -6.81 12.65 -9.02
N PHE A 71 -7.02 11.78 -8.03
CA PHE A 71 -6.69 12.05 -6.63
C PHE A 71 -5.21 12.43 -6.44
N TYR A 72 -4.29 11.63 -6.97
CA TYR A 72 -2.86 11.90 -6.78
C TYR A 72 -2.42 13.14 -7.54
N ARG A 73 -2.95 13.40 -8.74
CA ARG A 73 -2.65 14.63 -9.48
C ARG A 73 -3.05 15.87 -8.69
N GLU A 74 -4.24 15.86 -8.10
CA GLU A 74 -4.78 17.00 -7.36
C GLU A 74 -4.15 17.17 -5.98
N THR A 75 -3.66 16.08 -5.37
CA THR A 75 -3.08 16.12 -4.02
C THR A 75 -1.55 16.04 -4.02
N ALA A 76 -0.89 15.95 -5.19
CA ALA A 76 0.54 15.68 -5.31
C ALA A 76 1.38 16.68 -4.52
N GLU A 77 1.24 17.98 -4.77
CA GLU A 77 2.06 19.01 -4.14
C GLU A 77 1.79 19.11 -2.63
N ALA A 78 0.52 19.11 -2.22
CA ALA A 78 0.18 19.13 -0.81
C ALA A 78 0.75 17.91 -0.06
N ARG A 79 0.70 16.71 -0.67
CA ARG A 79 1.29 15.50 -0.10
C ARG A 79 2.82 15.52 -0.18
N ARG A 80 3.42 16.08 -1.23
CA ARG A 80 4.87 16.25 -1.33
C ARG A 80 5.39 17.03 -0.14
N GLU A 81 4.83 18.20 0.11
CA GLU A 81 5.25 19.07 1.22
C GLU A 81 4.93 18.48 2.60
N MET A 82 3.68 18.02 2.80
CA MET A 82 3.20 17.67 4.14
C MET A 82 3.46 16.22 4.53
N LEU A 83 3.70 15.33 3.57
CA LEU A 83 3.84 13.89 3.80
C LEU A 83 5.19 13.35 3.33
N TRP A 84 5.56 13.56 2.07
CA TRP A 84 6.69 12.85 1.47
C TRP A 84 8.05 13.44 1.83
N LYS A 85 8.21 14.77 1.81
CA LYS A 85 9.43 15.43 2.31
C LYS A 85 9.74 15.08 3.77
N PRO A 86 8.79 15.19 4.72
CA PRO A 86 9.03 14.79 6.10
C PRO A 86 9.39 13.31 6.24
N LYS A 87 8.75 12.42 5.46
CA LYS A 87 9.03 10.98 5.50
C LYS A 87 10.39 10.62 4.90
N ALA A 88 10.78 11.23 3.78
CA ALA A 88 12.10 11.04 3.18
C ALA A 88 13.20 11.39 4.18
N LYS A 89 13.06 12.56 4.82
CA LYS A 89 13.97 12.98 5.89
C LYS A 89 13.96 12.01 7.07
N MET A 90 12.79 11.55 7.51
CA MET A 90 12.67 10.60 8.62
C MET A 90 13.40 9.28 8.33
N VAL A 91 13.32 8.77 7.10
CA VAL A 91 14.05 7.57 6.69
C VAL A 91 15.56 7.80 6.73
N ASP A 92 16.05 8.92 6.15
CA ASP A 92 17.48 9.28 6.19
C ASP A 92 17.99 9.44 7.64
N ASP A 93 17.21 10.12 8.50
CA ASP A 93 17.53 10.31 9.92
C ASP A 93 17.65 8.96 10.66
N ILE A 94 16.76 8.00 10.38
CA ILE A 94 16.81 6.65 10.97
C ILE A 94 18.06 5.90 10.51
N LEU A 95 18.36 5.95 9.21
CA LEU A 95 19.55 5.28 8.65
C LEU A 95 20.83 5.85 9.28
N ARG A 96 20.94 7.18 9.38
CA ARG A 96 22.07 7.85 10.06
C ARG A 96 22.16 7.47 11.54
N LYS A 97 21.04 7.49 12.26
CA LYS A 97 20.97 7.14 13.69
C LYS A 97 21.55 5.76 13.98
N TYR A 98 21.28 4.79 13.10
CA TYR A 98 21.78 3.41 13.24
C TYR A 98 23.05 3.13 12.42
N ASN A 99 23.66 4.15 11.83
CA ASN A 99 24.84 4.04 10.98
C ASN A 99 24.68 3.00 9.85
N ILE A 100 23.48 2.93 9.27
CA ILE A 100 23.14 2.04 8.16
C ILE A 100 23.40 2.79 6.85
N LYS A 101 24.15 2.16 5.95
CA LYS A 101 24.37 2.65 4.58
C LYS A 101 23.74 1.65 3.63
N PRO A 102 22.48 1.85 3.21
CA PRO A 102 21.84 0.93 2.29
C PRO A 102 22.41 1.11 0.88
N ASP A 103 22.62 0.00 0.17
CA ASP A 103 22.96 0.04 -1.25
C ASP A 103 21.76 0.49 -2.11
N ARG A 104 20.54 0.22 -1.62
CA ARG A 104 19.29 0.51 -2.32
C ARG A 104 18.11 0.58 -1.35
N ILE A 105 17.10 1.37 -1.71
CA ILE A 105 15.81 1.44 -1.03
C ILE A 105 14.72 0.88 -1.93
N PHE A 106 13.76 0.17 -1.34
CA PHE A 106 12.59 -0.35 -2.04
C PHE A 106 11.32 0.30 -1.47
N ASP A 107 10.56 0.99 -2.32
CA ASP A 107 9.29 1.64 -1.97
C ASP A 107 8.12 0.80 -2.48
N ILE A 108 7.44 0.10 -1.57
CA ILE A 108 6.34 -0.82 -1.90
C ILE A 108 5.02 -0.05 -1.89
N GLY A 109 4.33 0.00 -3.03
CA GLY A 109 3.14 0.81 -3.22
C GLY A 109 3.46 2.31 -3.39
N GLY A 110 4.60 2.62 -4.01
CA GLY A 110 5.11 3.99 -4.16
C GLY A 110 4.25 4.91 -5.05
N GLY A 111 3.22 4.39 -5.71
CA GLY A 111 2.27 5.18 -6.49
C GLY A 111 2.93 6.03 -7.57
N PHE A 112 2.91 7.35 -7.42
CA PHE A 112 3.51 8.32 -8.37
C PHE A 112 5.03 8.50 -8.21
N GLY A 113 5.66 7.80 -7.27
CA GLY A 113 7.11 7.90 -7.03
C GLY A 113 7.55 9.16 -6.28
N ILE A 114 6.63 9.92 -5.70
CA ILE A 114 6.98 11.19 -5.02
C ILE A 114 7.96 10.94 -3.85
N PHE A 115 7.79 9.86 -3.09
CA PHE A 115 8.77 9.51 -2.05
C PHE A 115 10.18 9.30 -2.63
N ALA A 116 10.29 8.58 -3.74
CA ALA A 116 11.57 8.33 -4.39
C ALA A 116 12.24 9.64 -4.81
N GLU A 117 11.49 10.55 -5.46
CA GLU A 117 11.99 11.89 -5.84
C GLU A 117 12.50 12.68 -4.61
N GLU A 118 11.69 12.77 -3.55
CA GLU A 118 12.09 13.53 -2.35
C GLU A 118 13.28 12.88 -1.64
N TYR A 119 13.37 11.56 -1.59
CA TYR A 119 14.49 10.87 -0.97
C TYR A 119 15.78 11.03 -1.79
N GLN A 120 15.70 10.91 -3.11
CA GLN A 120 16.85 11.11 -4.00
C GLN A 120 17.32 12.57 -4.02
N SER A 121 16.47 13.54 -3.67
CA SER A 121 16.89 14.93 -3.52
C SER A 121 17.83 15.18 -2.33
N ILE A 122 17.87 14.25 -1.36
CA ILE A 122 18.67 14.36 -0.12
C ILE A 122 19.70 13.23 0.03
N SER A 123 19.74 12.26 -0.88
CA SER A 123 20.57 11.07 -0.78
C SER A 123 20.93 10.52 -2.16
N ASP A 124 22.16 10.05 -2.32
CA ASP A 124 22.63 9.39 -3.55
C ASP A 124 22.18 7.91 -3.66
N VAL A 125 21.48 7.39 -2.64
CA VAL A 125 21.00 6.01 -2.66
C VAL A 125 19.83 5.87 -3.62
N GLY A 126 19.97 4.96 -4.59
CA GLY A 126 18.90 4.67 -5.54
C GLY A 126 17.66 4.08 -4.87
N VAL A 127 16.49 4.52 -5.31
CA VAL A 127 15.18 4.01 -4.86
C VAL A 127 14.56 3.19 -5.99
N THR A 128 14.03 2.00 -5.67
CA THR A 128 13.27 1.17 -6.60
C THR A 128 11.82 1.09 -6.13
N ILE A 129 10.90 1.51 -6.99
CA ILE A 129 9.47 1.51 -6.71
C ILE A 129 8.86 0.16 -7.13
N ILE A 130 8.05 -0.43 -6.26
CA ILE A 130 7.28 -1.65 -6.52
C ILE A 130 5.80 -1.28 -6.52
N GLU A 131 5.20 -1.13 -7.71
CA GLU A 131 3.82 -0.67 -7.88
C GLU A 131 3.02 -1.65 -8.78
N PRO A 132 1.98 -2.34 -8.25
CA PRO A 132 1.18 -3.29 -9.04
C PRO A 132 0.23 -2.61 -10.05
N GLY A 133 -0.09 -1.32 -9.87
CA GLY A 133 -0.94 -0.56 -10.78
C GLY A 133 -0.18 -0.15 -12.06
N PRO A 134 -0.56 -0.64 -13.26
CA PRO A 134 0.21 -0.42 -14.49
C PRO A 134 0.30 1.06 -14.89
N GLU A 135 -0.76 1.84 -14.69
CA GLU A 135 -0.78 3.28 -15.00
C GLU A 135 0.22 4.06 -14.14
N LEU A 136 0.24 3.78 -12.83
CA LEU A 136 1.13 4.42 -11.86
C LEU A 136 2.59 4.00 -12.08
N ALA A 137 2.81 2.71 -12.32
CA ALA A 137 4.13 2.18 -12.65
C ALA A 137 4.71 2.83 -13.92
N GLU A 138 3.88 3.04 -14.94
CA GLU A 138 4.29 3.70 -16.19
C GLU A 138 4.64 5.18 -15.99
N ILE A 139 3.92 5.88 -15.11
CA ILE A 139 4.27 7.25 -14.72
C ILE A 139 5.65 7.30 -14.06
N CYS A 140 5.97 6.32 -13.20
CA CYS A 140 7.29 6.24 -12.57
C CYS A 140 8.40 5.98 -13.60
N ARG A 141 8.22 5.02 -14.51
CA ARG A 141 9.21 4.71 -15.56
C ARG A 141 9.51 5.87 -16.50
N LYS A 142 8.59 6.82 -16.66
CA LYS A 142 8.81 8.02 -17.49
C LYS A 142 9.63 9.10 -16.79
N LYS A 143 9.85 8.96 -15.48
CA LYS A 143 10.62 9.88 -14.64
C LYS A 143 12.05 9.39 -14.38
N ASP A 144 12.24 8.07 -14.42
CA ASP A 144 13.55 7.39 -14.38
C ASP A 144 14.36 7.65 -15.66
#